data_AF-A0A080NPW4-F1
#
_entry.id   AF-A0A080NPW4-F1
#
_cell.length_a   1.000
_cell.length_b   1.000
_cell.length_c   1.000
_cell.angle_alpha   90.00
_cell.angle_beta   90.00
_cell.angle_gamma   90.00
#
_symmetry.space_group_name_H-M   'P 1'
#
loop_
_entity.id
_entity.type
_entity.pdbx_description
1 polymer ?
#
loop_
_entity_poly.entity_id
_entity_poly.type
_entity_poly.pdbx_seq_one_letter_code
_entity_poly.pdbx_strand_id
1 'polypeptide(L)'
;MSIYINKDTKVITQGITGKTGQFHTEKCIEYANGKNCFVAGVNPKKAGEKIFDVPIYASVKEAAQGTGATVSVIYVPPAGAAAAIWEAVEADLDLAICITEGIPVRDMLEVRNKMRAKEAAGGKRTLLLGPNCPGLITPDEIKIGIMPGHIHKKGRIGVVSRSGTLTYEAVAQLTELGIGQSSAVGIGGDPINGLKHIDVMKAFNDDPDTDAVIMIGEIGGPDEAEAARWCKDNMKKPIVGFIAGVTAPPGKRMGHAGALISGGADTADAKLAIMEECGFVITRNPSEMGRLLKGLI
;
A
#
# COMPACT_ATOMS: atom_id res chain seq x y z
N MET A 1 6.72 6.56 -16.03
CA MET A 1 5.78 6.97 -15.00
C MET A 1 5.57 5.82 -14.05
N SER A 2 5.22 6.13 -12.81
CA SER A 2 4.94 5.18 -11.74
C SER A 2 3.65 5.67 -11.08
N ILE A 3 3.00 4.81 -10.31
CA ILE A 3 1.76 5.20 -9.64
C ILE A 3 2.02 5.74 -8.23
N TYR A 4 1.31 6.81 -7.87
CA TYR A 4 1.29 7.50 -6.57
C TYR A 4 2.60 8.15 -6.08
N ILE A 5 3.77 7.53 -6.27
CA ILE A 5 5.08 8.06 -5.81
C ILE A 5 6.16 7.90 -6.88
N ASN A 6 7.17 8.77 -6.81
CA ASN A 6 8.32 8.81 -7.70
C ASN A 6 9.55 9.43 -6.98
N LYS A 7 10.68 9.52 -7.69
CA LYS A 7 11.93 10.11 -7.19
C LYS A 7 11.86 11.55 -6.66
N ASP A 8 10.82 12.31 -7.00
CA ASP A 8 10.63 13.71 -6.61
C ASP A 8 9.62 13.87 -5.44
N THR A 9 9.09 12.75 -4.94
CA THR A 9 8.10 12.73 -3.86
C THR A 9 8.71 13.19 -2.54
N LYS A 10 8.06 14.15 -1.88
CA LYS A 10 8.50 14.68 -0.59
C LYS A 10 7.67 14.11 0.57
N VAL A 11 8.34 13.47 1.52
CA VAL A 11 7.76 12.59 2.53
C VAL A 11 7.99 13.13 3.96
N ILE A 12 6.92 13.11 4.75
CA ILE A 12 6.93 13.34 6.20
C ILE A 12 6.87 12.00 6.94
N THR A 13 7.77 11.77 7.90
CA THR A 13 7.66 10.64 8.83
C THR A 13 6.94 11.06 10.13
N GLN A 14 5.70 10.63 10.30
CA GLN A 14 4.99 10.71 11.57
C GLN A 14 5.43 9.58 12.50
N GLY A 15 5.88 9.92 13.70
CA GLY A 15 6.49 8.96 14.63
C GLY A 15 7.98 8.69 14.35
N ILE A 16 8.68 9.63 13.69
CA ILE A 16 10.11 9.52 13.34
C ILE A 16 11.01 9.18 14.53
N THR A 17 10.64 9.62 15.73
CA THR A 17 11.45 9.44 16.94
C THR A 17 11.24 8.07 17.60
N GLY A 18 10.23 7.31 17.19
CA GLY A 18 9.96 5.95 17.70
C GLY A 18 10.87 4.92 17.05
N LYS A 19 11.09 3.77 17.71
CA LYS A 19 12.01 2.72 17.24
C LYS A 19 11.77 2.30 15.79
N THR A 20 10.52 1.96 15.44
CA THR A 20 10.13 1.54 14.08
C THR A 20 10.25 2.69 13.08
N GLY A 21 9.83 3.90 13.48
CA GLY A 21 9.92 5.09 12.66
C GLY A 21 11.37 5.45 12.31
N GLN A 22 12.28 5.42 13.29
CA GLN A 22 13.71 5.64 13.06
C GLN A 22 14.28 4.59 12.11
N PHE A 23 14.10 3.31 12.44
CA PHE A 23 14.68 2.21 11.66
C PHE A 23 14.24 2.25 10.19
N HIS A 24 12.95 2.34 9.93
CA HIS A 24 12.49 2.31 8.54
C HIS A 24 12.70 3.64 7.82
N THR A 25 12.72 4.78 8.51
CA THR A 25 13.10 6.05 7.86
C THR A 25 14.55 6.03 7.41
N GLU A 26 15.48 5.54 8.24
CA GLU A 26 16.87 5.34 7.85
C GLU A 26 16.97 4.45 6.60
N LYS A 27 16.29 3.28 6.61
CA LYS A 27 16.30 2.38 5.45
C LYS A 27 15.62 2.93 4.21
N CYS A 28 14.69 3.86 4.35
CA CYS A 28 14.12 4.55 3.19
C CYS A 28 15.05 5.65 2.68
N ILE A 29 15.74 6.39 3.56
CA ILE A 29 16.77 7.39 3.20
C ILE A 29 17.94 6.74 2.45
N GLU A 30 18.40 5.58 2.91
CA GLU A 30 19.47 4.79 2.28
C GLU A 30 19.10 4.27 0.88
N TYR A 31 17.82 4.24 0.51
CA TYR A 31 17.35 3.65 -0.74
C TYR A 31 17.13 4.70 -1.84
N ALA A 32 17.86 4.57 -2.96
CA ALA A 32 17.70 5.38 -4.16
C ALA A 32 17.64 6.90 -3.88
N ASN A 33 16.53 7.59 -4.19
CA ASN A 33 16.38 9.03 -3.96
C ASN A 33 15.91 9.38 -2.55
N GLY A 34 15.87 8.41 -1.63
CA GLY A 34 15.37 8.56 -0.27
C GLY A 34 15.93 9.76 0.48
N LYS A 35 17.24 10.00 0.39
CA LYS A 35 17.90 11.17 1.00
C LYS A 35 17.31 12.52 0.58
N ASN A 36 16.80 12.62 -0.65
CA ASN A 36 16.18 13.84 -1.17
C ASN A 36 14.65 13.87 -0.92
N CYS A 37 14.05 12.70 -0.70
CA CYS A 37 12.61 12.53 -0.57
C CYS A 37 12.12 12.68 0.88
N PHE A 38 12.86 12.19 1.87
CA PHE A 38 12.47 12.27 3.29
C PHE A 38 12.88 13.63 3.86
N VAL A 39 11.94 14.56 3.91
CA VAL A 39 12.21 15.99 4.14
C VAL A 39 11.81 16.48 5.53
N ALA A 40 10.97 15.74 6.25
CA ALA A 40 10.55 16.12 7.59
C ALA A 40 10.15 14.92 8.44
N GLY A 41 10.30 15.08 9.75
CA GLY A 41 9.68 14.23 10.76
C GLY A 41 8.69 15.02 11.62
N VAL A 42 7.76 14.34 12.26
CA VAL A 42 6.80 14.97 13.19
C VAL A 42 6.88 14.33 14.56
N ASN A 43 7.13 15.19 15.56
CA ASN A 43 6.95 14.90 16.97
C ASN A 43 6.80 16.23 17.74
N PRO A 44 5.61 16.54 18.29
CA PRO A 44 5.34 17.78 19.03
C PRO A 44 6.35 18.06 20.17
N LYS A 45 6.86 17.03 20.83
CA LYS A 45 7.77 17.16 21.98
C LYS A 45 9.23 17.36 21.58
N LYS A 46 9.56 17.23 20.30
CA LYS A 46 10.93 17.30 19.76
C LYS A 46 11.06 18.26 18.57
N ALA A 47 10.13 19.20 18.42
CA ALA A 47 10.16 20.18 17.36
C ALA A 47 11.46 21.02 17.43
N GLY A 48 12.10 21.24 16.29
CA GLY A 48 13.39 21.93 16.19
C GLY A 48 14.61 21.00 16.28
N GLU A 49 14.45 19.74 16.72
CA GLU A 49 15.49 18.72 16.64
C GLU A 49 15.63 18.15 15.21
N LYS A 50 16.63 17.29 15.01
CA LYS A 50 16.85 16.55 13.76
C LYS A 50 17.17 15.08 14.03
N ILE A 51 16.77 14.20 13.13
CA ILE A 51 17.20 12.80 13.07
C ILE A 51 17.58 12.50 11.62
N PHE A 52 18.74 11.89 11.37
CA PHE A 52 19.27 11.63 10.01
C PHE A 52 19.34 12.89 9.12
N ASP A 53 19.69 14.04 9.71
CA ASP A 53 19.62 15.38 9.10
C ASP A 53 18.21 15.85 8.66
N VAL A 54 17.17 15.07 8.95
CA VAL A 54 15.77 15.41 8.69
C VAL A 54 15.22 16.27 9.85
N PRO A 55 14.73 17.49 9.58
CA PRO A 55 14.14 18.36 10.61
C PRO A 55 12.84 17.80 11.19
N ILE A 56 12.66 17.97 12.50
CA ILE A 56 11.46 17.58 13.23
C ILE A 56 10.58 18.82 13.46
N TYR A 57 9.31 18.71 13.07
CA TYR A 57 8.29 19.72 13.25
C TYR A 57 7.29 19.33 14.34
N ALA A 58 6.55 20.32 14.86
CA ALA A 58 5.55 20.08 15.87
C ALA A 58 4.27 19.46 15.30
N SER A 59 3.94 19.76 14.04
CA SER A 59 2.76 19.22 13.34
C SER A 59 3.05 18.89 11.89
N VAL A 60 2.22 18.03 11.29
CA VAL A 60 2.26 17.70 9.86
C VAL A 60 2.02 18.94 9.00
N LYS A 61 1.14 19.86 9.42
CA LYS A 61 0.84 21.09 8.71
C LYS A 61 2.07 22.01 8.60
N GLU A 62 2.78 22.22 9.70
CA GLU A 62 4.02 23.00 9.70
C GLU A 62 5.11 22.33 8.84
N ALA A 63 5.26 21.01 8.96
CA ALA A 63 6.20 20.24 8.13
C ALA A 63 5.89 20.40 6.64
N ALA A 64 4.62 20.25 6.25
CA ALA A 64 4.17 20.37 4.86
C ALA A 64 4.44 21.78 4.32
N GLN A 65 4.08 22.83 5.07
CA GLN A 65 4.33 24.23 4.68
C GLN A 65 5.82 24.55 4.57
N GLY A 66 6.64 24.05 5.50
CA GLY A 66 8.07 24.32 5.55
C GLY A 66 8.89 23.58 4.50
N THR A 67 8.41 22.44 4.00
CA THR A 67 9.19 21.55 3.11
C THR A 67 8.57 21.33 1.73
N GLY A 68 7.28 21.62 1.58
CA GLY A 68 6.48 21.26 0.40
C GLY A 68 6.19 19.77 0.30
N ALA A 69 6.17 19.05 1.43
CA ALA A 69 5.85 17.63 1.44
C ALA A 69 4.40 17.36 1.01
N THR A 70 4.21 16.28 0.26
CA THR A 70 2.91 15.85 -0.27
C THR A 70 2.48 14.48 0.26
N VAL A 71 3.40 13.72 0.87
CA VAL A 71 3.14 12.38 1.39
C VAL A 71 3.53 12.30 2.86
N SER A 72 2.77 11.54 3.65
CA SER A 72 3.17 11.17 5.01
C SER A 72 3.18 9.66 5.20
N VAL A 73 4.23 9.14 5.84
CA VAL A 73 4.28 7.77 6.35
C VAL A 73 4.11 7.76 7.86
N ILE A 74 3.27 6.87 8.36
CA ILE A 74 2.84 6.81 9.75
C ILE A 74 3.34 5.53 10.40
N TYR A 75 4.22 5.71 11.40
CA TYR A 75 4.72 4.66 12.29
C TYR A 75 4.24 4.85 13.74
N VAL A 76 3.19 5.65 13.93
CA VAL A 76 2.58 5.95 15.24
C VAL A 76 1.90 4.68 15.78
N PRO A 77 2.04 4.35 17.08
CA PRO A 77 1.37 3.18 17.67
C PRO A 77 -0.15 3.19 17.49
N PRO A 78 -0.82 2.02 17.61
CA PRO A 78 -2.23 1.86 17.24
C PRO A 78 -3.18 2.88 17.88
N ALA A 79 -2.98 3.17 19.17
CA ALA A 79 -3.80 4.11 19.94
C ALA A 79 -3.75 5.56 19.42
N GLY A 80 -2.73 5.94 18.65
CA GLY A 80 -2.59 7.29 18.07
C GLY A 80 -2.65 7.32 16.54
N ALA A 81 -2.69 6.16 15.87
CA ALA A 81 -2.52 6.08 14.44
C ALA A 81 -3.71 6.69 13.65
N ALA A 82 -4.95 6.53 14.13
CA ALA A 82 -6.11 7.17 13.49
C ALA A 82 -6.04 8.71 13.57
N ALA A 83 -5.55 9.27 14.68
CA ALA A 83 -5.32 10.70 14.82
C ALA A 83 -4.20 11.19 13.89
N ALA A 84 -3.11 10.42 13.76
CA ALA A 84 -2.02 10.70 12.83
C ALA A 84 -2.45 10.66 11.35
N ILE A 85 -3.35 9.73 10.99
CA ILE A 85 -3.99 9.72 9.66
C ILE A 85 -4.78 11.02 9.47
N TRP A 86 -5.60 11.40 10.44
CA TRP A 86 -6.40 12.62 10.36
C TRP A 86 -5.54 13.88 10.24
N GLU A 87 -4.43 13.97 10.97
CA GLU A 87 -3.50 15.10 10.89
C GLU A 87 -2.90 15.28 9.49
N ALA A 88 -2.59 14.18 8.79
CA ALA A 88 -2.16 14.22 7.39
C ALA A 88 -3.27 14.71 6.45
N VAL A 89 -4.52 14.34 6.72
CA VAL A 89 -5.69 14.77 5.94
C VAL A 89 -5.99 16.26 6.17
N GLU A 90 -5.85 16.76 7.39
CA GLU A 90 -6.00 18.18 7.73
C GLU A 90 -4.89 19.06 7.15
N ALA A 91 -3.71 18.48 6.93
CA ALA A 91 -2.60 19.15 6.27
C ALA A 91 -2.70 19.14 4.73
N ASP A 92 -3.82 18.66 4.17
CA ASP A 92 -4.07 18.60 2.72
C ASP A 92 -2.98 17.87 1.93
N LEU A 93 -2.38 16.83 2.52
CA LEU A 93 -1.44 15.96 1.83
C LEU A 93 -2.14 15.15 0.72
N ASP A 94 -1.40 14.75 -0.30
CA ASP A 94 -1.91 13.92 -1.40
C ASP A 94 -2.12 12.47 -0.95
N LEU A 95 -1.22 11.95 -0.10
CA LEU A 95 -1.21 10.56 0.34
C LEU A 95 -0.74 10.41 1.79
N ALA A 96 -1.48 9.64 2.57
CA ALA A 96 -1.07 9.11 3.88
C ALA A 96 -0.86 7.60 3.79
N ILE A 97 0.30 7.11 4.21
CA ILE A 97 0.66 5.67 4.24
C ILE A 97 0.74 5.24 5.70
N CYS A 98 -0.23 4.46 6.15
CA CYS A 98 -0.26 3.95 7.52
C CYS A 98 0.25 2.52 7.58
N ILE A 99 1.40 2.33 8.24
CA ILE A 99 2.03 1.02 8.40
C ILE A 99 1.42 0.25 9.58
N THR A 100 1.00 0.98 10.61
CA THR A 100 0.57 0.46 11.90
C THR A 100 -0.54 -0.60 11.77
N GLU A 101 -0.30 -1.77 12.37
CA GLU A 101 -1.29 -2.83 12.55
C GLU A 101 -2.02 -2.68 13.90
N GLY A 102 -3.27 -3.15 13.99
CA GLY A 102 -3.99 -3.27 15.26
C GLY A 102 -4.71 -2.00 15.70
N ILE A 103 -4.96 -1.08 14.77
CA ILE A 103 -5.82 0.09 15.01
C ILE A 103 -7.24 -0.41 15.27
N PRO A 104 -7.95 0.08 16.31
CA PRO A 104 -9.34 -0.28 16.54
C PRO A 104 -10.20 0.01 15.31
N VAL A 105 -11.03 -0.96 14.91
CA VAL A 105 -11.95 -0.83 13.75
C VAL A 105 -12.84 0.41 13.87
N ARG A 106 -13.27 0.74 15.09
CA ARG A 106 -14.05 1.95 15.39
C ARG A 106 -13.29 3.22 15.00
N ASP A 107 -12.02 3.33 15.39
CA ASP A 107 -11.20 4.52 15.11
C ASP A 107 -10.99 4.68 13.60
N MET A 108 -10.78 3.56 12.90
CA MET A 108 -10.71 3.55 11.44
C MET A 108 -12.05 3.94 10.78
N LEU A 109 -13.18 3.47 11.30
CA LEU A 109 -14.49 3.88 10.81
C LEU A 109 -14.72 5.39 10.99
N GLU A 110 -14.39 5.92 12.17
CA GLU A 110 -14.52 7.35 12.49
C GLU A 110 -13.64 8.22 11.57
N VAL A 111 -12.35 7.88 11.42
CA VAL A 111 -11.45 8.68 10.54
C VAL A 111 -11.85 8.59 9.07
N ARG A 112 -12.27 7.42 8.56
CA ARG A 112 -12.74 7.30 7.17
C ARG A 112 -14.03 8.08 6.92
N ASN A 113 -14.92 8.15 7.91
CA ASN A 113 -16.12 9.00 7.83
C ASN A 113 -15.74 10.49 7.80
N LYS A 114 -14.80 10.92 8.64
CA LYS A 114 -14.29 12.30 8.63
C LYS A 114 -13.64 12.66 7.29
N MET A 115 -12.83 11.78 6.71
CA MET A 115 -12.23 11.97 5.38
C MET A 115 -13.31 12.19 4.32
N ARG A 116 -14.33 11.30 4.27
CA ARG A 116 -15.46 11.44 3.34
C ARG A 116 -16.22 12.74 3.54
N ALA A 117 -16.48 13.14 4.79
CA ALA A 117 -17.18 14.38 5.09
C ALA A 117 -16.38 15.62 4.63
N LYS A 118 -15.06 15.63 4.83
CA LYS A 118 -14.17 16.70 4.34
C LYS A 118 -14.21 16.81 2.83
N GLU A 119 -14.11 15.68 2.11
CA GLU A 119 -14.20 15.65 0.65
C GLU A 119 -15.57 16.15 0.15
N ALA A 120 -16.66 15.70 0.77
CA ALA A 120 -18.02 16.15 0.43
C ALA A 120 -18.24 17.65 0.68
N ALA A 121 -17.52 18.24 1.64
CA ALA A 121 -17.51 19.67 1.92
C ALA A 121 -16.60 20.48 0.99
N GLY A 122 -16.00 19.85 -0.04
CA GLY A 122 -15.12 20.52 -1.01
C GLY A 122 -13.65 20.61 -0.58
N GLY A 123 -13.27 19.95 0.54
CA GLY A 123 -11.87 19.86 0.94
C GLY A 123 -11.07 18.95 0.00
N LYS A 124 -9.75 19.18 -0.06
CA LYS A 124 -8.85 18.35 -0.87
C LYS A 124 -8.93 16.88 -0.44
N ARG A 125 -8.99 15.98 -1.42
CA ARG A 125 -8.93 14.53 -1.21
C ARG A 125 -7.51 14.11 -0.87
N THR A 126 -7.36 13.40 0.24
CA THR A 126 -6.11 12.74 0.65
C THR A 126 -6.32 11.24 0.51
N LEU A 127 -5.48 10.58 -0.30
CA LEU A 127 -5.48 9.13 -0.40
C LEU A 127 -4.94 8.52 0.89
N LEU A 128 -5.46 7.35 1.27
CA LEU A 128 -4.93 6.56 2.38
C LEU A 128 -4.45 5.22 1.83
N LEU A 129 -3.23 4.80 2.16
CA LEU A 129 -2.73 3.45 1.94
C LEU A 129 -2.56 2.76 3.30
N GLY A 130 -3.06 1.54 3.44
CA GLY A 130 -3.18 0.87 4.74
C GLY A 130 -4.46 1.26 5.50
N PRO A 131 -4.52 1.04 6.83
CA PRO A 131 -3.44 0.64 7.73
C PRO A 131 -3.02 -0.83 7.56
N ASN A 132 -2.15 -1.32 8.46
CA ASN A 132 -1.67 -2.71 8.45
C ASN A 132 -1.10 -3.12 7.09
N CYS A 133 -0.17 -2.33 6.56
CA CYS A 133 0.36 -2.51 5.22
C CYS A 133 1.89 -2.37 5.18
N PRO A 134 2.58 -2.98 4.20
CA PRO A 134 4.02 -2.81 4.04
C PRO A 134 4.41 -1.43 3.47
N GLY A 135 3.44 -0.70 2.89
CA GLY A 135 3.64 0.56 2.18
C GLY A 135 3.74 0.40 0.66
N LEU A 136 4.48 1.28 0.01
CA LEU A 136 4.61 1.40 -1.44
C LEU A 136 6.07 1.60 -1.85
N ILE A 137 6.46 1.01 -2.98
CA ILE A 137 7.79 1.18 -3.57
C ILE A 137 7.69 1.33 -5.09
N THR A 138 8.44 2.30 -5.62
CA THR A 138 8.79 2.42 -7.04
C THR A 138 10.28 2.10 -7.14
N PRO A 139 10.65 0.90 -7.64
CA PRO A 139 12.03 0.44 -7.59
C PRO A 139 13.00 1.39 -8.29
N ASP A 140 14.20 1.53 -7.70
CA ASP A 140 15.27 2.45 -8.11
C ASP A 140 14.90 3.94 -8.05
N GLU A 141 13.73 4.29 -7.53
CA GLU A 141 13.29 5.67 -7.33
C GLU A 141 13.12 6.00 -5.86
N ILE A 142 12.16 5.34 -5.20
CA ILE A 142 11.81 5.62 -3.80
C ILE A 142 11.08 4.42 -3.19
N LYS A 143 11.31 4.17 -1.89
CA LYS A 143 10.46 3.29 -1.08
C LYS A 143 9.90 4.06 0.11
N ILE A 144 8.62 3.84 0.43
CA ILE A 144 7.98 4.41 1.61
C ILE A 144 7.26 3.28 2.35
N GLY A 145 7.86 2.83 3.45
CA GLY A 145 7.35 1.74 4.26
C GLY A 145 8.43 0.74 4.67
N ILE A 146 8.01 -0.50 4.91
CA ILE A 146 8.81 -1.52 5.60
C ILE A 146 9.36 -2.61 4.67
N MET A 147 9.05 -2.57 3.38
CA MET A 147 9.57 -3.54 2.41
C MET A 147 11.10 -3.44 2.26
N PRO A 148 11.78 -4.58 2.03
CA PRO A 148 13.21 -4.60 1.73
C PRO A 148 13.46 -4.12 0.30
N GLY A 149 14.25 -3.07 0.11
CA GLY A 149 14.52 -2.52 -1.22
C GLY A 149 15.30 -3.47 -2.14
N HIS A 150 16.20 -4.29 -1.58
CA HIS A 150 17.15 -5.12 -2.35
C HIS A 150 16.52 -6.28 -3.14
N ILE A 151 15.29 -6.70 -2.80
CA ILE A 151 14.58 -7.74 -3.57
C ILE A 151 13.86 -7.16 -4.80
N HIS A 152 13.73 -5.84 -4.87
CA HIS A 152 13.03 -5.15 -5.94
C HIS A 152 14.01 -4.78 -7.05
N LYS A 153 13.51 -4.71 -8.28
CA LYS A 153 14.25 -4.29 -9.46
C LYS A 153 13.34 -3.49 -10.37
N LYS A 154 13.83 -2.37 -10.91
CA LYS A 154 13.03 -1.59 -11.86
C LYS A 154 12.64 -2.43 -13.07
N GLY A 155 11.36 -2.38 -13.41
CA GLY A 155 10.74 -3.15 -14.47
C GLY A 155 9.37 -2.58 -14.83
N ARG A 156 8.53 -3.39 -15.49
CA ARG A 156 7.26 -2.94 -16.06
C ARG A 156 6.04 -3.69 -15.52
N ILE A 157 6.19 -4.36 -14.39
CA ILE A 157 5.11 -5.14 -13.77
C ILE A 157 4.56 -4.44 -12.54
N GLY A 158 3.25 -4.20 -12.52
CA GLY A 158 2.55 -3.73 -11.34
C GLY A 158 2.31 -4.87 -10.35
N VAL A 159 2.43 -4.61 -9.05
CA VAL A 159 2.04 -5.57 -8.00
C VAL A 159 1.12 -4.88 -7.01
N VAL A 160 -0.04 -5.46 -6.73
CA VAL A 160 -0.95 -5.02 -5.67
C VAL A 160 -1.30 -6.17 -4.74
N SER A 161 -1.29 -5.93 -3.43
CA SER A 161 -1.49 -7.00 -2.44
C SER A 161 -2.03 -6.50 -1.10
N ARG A 162 -2.83 -7.34 -0.43
CA ARG A 162 -3.20 -7.13 0.99
C ARG A 162 -2.08 -7.50 1.96
N SER A 163 -1.21 -8.43 1.59
CA SER A 163 -0.22 -9.03 2.49
C SER A 163 1.19 -8.50 2.25
N GLY A 164 1.96 -8.29 3.33
CA GLY A 164 3.36 -7.86 3.24
C GLY A 164 4.27 -8.89 2.58
N THR A 165 4.60 -9.97 3.29
CA THR A 165 5.60 -10.95 2.82
C THR A 165 5.18 -11.71 1.57
N LEU A 166 3.89 -11.95 1.36
CA LEU A 166 3.41 -12.57 0.12
C LEU A 166 3.60 -11.65 -1.09
N THR A 167 3.60 -10.31 -0.91
CA THR A 167 4.04 -9.38 -1.97
C THR A 167 5.50 -9.60 -2.30
N TYR A 168 6.34 -9.84 -1.29
CA TYR A 168 7.78 -10.01 -1.46
C TYR A 168 8.09 -11.28 -2.26
N GLU A 169 7.29 -12.34 -2.12
CA GLU A 169 7.39 -13.54 -2.95
C GLU A 169 7.16 -13.24 -4.43
N ALA A 170 6.08 -12.51 -4.77
CA ALA A 170 5.82 -12.11 -6.15
C ALA A 170 6.92 -11.20 -6.70
N VAL A 171 7.36 -10.22 -5.90
CA VAL A 171 8.46 -9.31 -6.25
C VAL A 171 9.75 -10.09 -6.53
N ALA A 172 10.13 -11.03 -5.66
CA ALA A 172 11.34 -11.83 -5.82
C ALA A 172 11.27 -12.66 -7.11
N GLN A 173 10.16 -13.35 -7.38
CA GLN A 173 9.96 -14.09 -8.63
C GLN A 173 10.13 -13.20 -9.87
N LEU A 174 9.52 -12.01 -9.87
CA LEU A 174 9.64 -11.06 -10.99
C LEU A 174 11.07 -10.56 -11.19
N THR A 175 11.78 -10.29 -10.09
CA THR A 175 13.17 -9.84 -10.09
C THR A 175 14.11 -10.93 -10.63
N GLU A 176 13.96 -12.16 -10.15
CA GLU A 176 14.74 -13.34 -10.60
C GLU A 176 14.50 -13.66 -12.08
N LEU A 177 13.27 -13.46 -12.56
CA LEU A 177 12.91 -13.62 -13.97
C LEU A 177 13.39 -12.47 -14.87
N GLY A 178 13.96 -11.42 -14.27
CA GLY A 178 14.54 -10.27 -14.96
C GLY A 178 13.55 -9.21 -15.43
N ILE A 179 12.26 -9.33 -15.09
CA ILE A 179 11.19 -8.45 -15.59
C ILE A 179 10.82 -7.32 -14.62
N GLY A 180 11.19 -7.44 -13.34
CA GLY A 180 11.13 -6.37 -12.34
C GLY A 180 9.73 -5.82 -12.09
N GLN A 181 9.63 -4.69 -11.37
CA GLN A 181 8.36 -4.04 -11.03
C GLN A 181 8.35 -2.57 -11.45
N SER A 182 7.20 -2.07 -11.90
CA SER A 182 6.94 -0.64 -12.10
C SER A 182 6.63 0.04 -10.76
N SER A 183 5.70 -0.54 -10.00
CA SER A 183 5.44 -0.21 -8.60
C SER A 183 4.87 -1.43 -7.86
N ALA A 184 5.16 -1.55 -6.57
CA ALA A 184 4.57 -2.60 -5.71
C ALA A 184 3.83 -1.96 -4.53
N VAL A 185 2.52 -2.20 -4.44
CA VAL A 185 1.58 -1.53 -3.54
C VAL A 185 0.98 -2.52 -2.55
N GLY A 186 1.32 -2.39 -1.28
CA GLY A 186 0.63 -3.10 -0.21
C GLY A 186 -0.54 -2.29 0.33
N ILE A 187 -1.78 -2.71 0.05
CA ILE A 187 -2.99 -1.98 0.48
C ILE A 187 -3.40 -2.28 1.93
N GLY A 188 -2.86 -3.37 2.49
CA GLY A 188 -3.03 -3.77 3.89
C GLY A 188 -4.17 -4.75 4.17
N GLY A 189 -4.06 -5.43 5.30
CA GLY A 189 -4.92 -6.56 5.70
C GLY A 189 -6.12 -6.20 6.59
N ASP A 190 -6.30 -4.92 6.94
CA ASP A 190 -7.38 -4.49 7.83
C ASP A 190 -8.72 -4.35 7.08
N PRO A 191 -9.86 -4.65 7.74
CA PRO A 191 -11.18 -4.63 7.11
C PRO A 191 -11.64 -3.23 6.67
N ILE A 192 -11.17 -2.19 7.38
CA ILE A 192 -11.39 -0.78 7.02
C ILE A 192 -10.02 -0.16 6.73
N ASN A 193 -9.69 -0.11 5.44
CA ASN A 193 -8.47 0.50 4.92
C ASN A 193 -8.79 1.66 3.96
N GLY A 194 -7.76 2.18 3.33
CA GLY A 194 -7.82 3.25 2.35
C GLY A 194 -8.09 2.76 0.93
N LEU A 195 -7.08 2.83 0.08
CA LEU A 195 -7.09 2.35 -1.31
C LEU A 195 -7.41 0.86 -1.36
N LYS A 196 -8.25 0.48 -2.32
CA LYS A 196 -8.66 -0.91 -2.59
C LYS A 196 -7.94 -1.45 -3.82
N HIS A 197 -8.03 -2.77 -4.05
CA HIS A 197 -7.51 -3.39 -5.27
C HIS A 197 -7.97 -2.65 -6.53
N ILE A 198 -9.27 -2.36 -6.65
CA ILE A 198 -9.83 -1.66 -7.82
C ILE A 198 -9.18 -0.29 -8.07
N ASP A 199 -8.83 0.46 -7.02
CA ASP A 199 -8.20 1.78 -7.17
C ASP A 199 -6.77 1.66 -7.72
N VAL A 200 -6.03 0.65 -7.25
CA VAL A 200 -4.66 0.40 -7.69
C VAL A 200 -4.64 -0.23 -9.08
N MET A 201 -5.59 -1.13 -9.39
CA MET A 201 -5.75 -1.71 -10.73
C MET A 201 -6.06 -0.61 -11.77
N LYS A 202 -6.91 0.37 -11.44
CA LYS A 202 -7.15 1.57 -12.28
C LYS A 202 -5.86 2.34 -12.53
N ALA A 203 -5.12 2.65 -11.47
CA ALA A 203 -3.85 3.37 -11.59
C ALA A 203 -2.85 2.61 -12.48
N PHE A 204 -2.72 1.30 -12.31
CA PHE A 204 -1.87 0.49 -13.17
C PHE A 204 -2.38 0.40 -14.60
N ASN A 205 -3.70 0.36 -14.84
CA ASN A 205 -4.26 0.36 -16.19
C ASN A 205 -3.89 1.63 -16.97
N ASP A 206 -3.88 2.77 -16.28
CA ASP A 206 -3.61 4.09 -16.88
C ASP A 206 -2.10 4.41 -16.98
N ASP A 207 -1.24 3.75 -16.20
CA ASP A 207 0.21 3.98 -16.23
C ASP A 207 0.88 3.35 -17.46
N PRO A 208 1.40 4.12 -18.44
CA PRO A 208 2.03 3.57 -19.64
C PRO A 208 3.33 2.80 -19.37
N ASP A 209 3.89 2.86 -18.15
CA ASP A 209 5.09 2.11 -17.77
C ASP A 209 4.82 0.79 -17.02
N THR A 210 3.54 0.42 -16.92
CA THR A 210 3.09 -0.88 -16.47
C THR A 210 2.53 -1.66 -17.65
N ASP A 211 3.09 -2.84 -17.97
CA ASP A 211 2.66 -3.70 -19.08
C ASP A 211 1.70 -4.80 -18.63
N ALA A 212 1.87 -5.31 -17.40
CA ALA A 212 1.03 -6.34 -16.80
C ALA A 212 0.98 -6.19 -15.27
N VAL A 213 0.03 -6.85 -14.61
CA VAL A 213 -0.19 -6.71 -13.16
C VAL A 213 -0.33 -8.07 -12.46
N ILE A 214 0.31 -8.23 -11.31
CA ILE A 214 -0.01 -9.29 -10.35
C ILE A 214 -0.95 -8.73 -9.28
N MET A 215 -2.13 -9.34 -9.14
CA MET A 215 -3.12 -9.01 -8.11
C MET A 215 -3.18 -10.12 -7.06
N ILE A 216 -2.77 -9.79 -5.84
CA ILE A 216 -2.74 -10.72 -4.70
C ILE A 216 -3.83 -10.35 -3.70
N GLY A 217 -4.69 -11.30 -3.40
CA GLY A 217 -5.72 -11.17 -2.37
C GLY A 217 -5.63 -12.26 -1.31
N GLU A 218 -6.61 -12.24 -0.42
CA GLU A 218 -6.81 -13.24 0.63
C GLU A 218 -8.30 -13.43 0.89
N ILE A 219 -8.64 -14.38 1.75
CA ILE A 219 -10.03 -14.57 2.23
C ILE A 219 -10.61 -13.31 2.90
N GLY A 220 -11.94 -13.20 2.89
CA GLY A 220 -12.67 -12.13 3.58
C GLY A 220 -12.90 -10.88 2.73
N GLY A 221 -14.15 -10.40 2.73
CA GLY A 221 -14.56 -9.19 2.03
C GLY A 221 -14.64 -9.31 0.50
N PRO A 222 -15.25 -8.32 -0.18
CA PRO A 222 -15.56 -8.38 -1.62
C PRO A 222 -14.50 -7.75 -2.53
N ASP A 223 -13.48 -7.09 -1.98
CA ASP A 223 -12.57 -6.18 -2.70
C ASP A 223 -11.97 -6.81 -3.98
N GLU A 224 -11.52 -8.07 -3.91
CA GLU A 224 -10.94 -8.77 -5.05
C GLU A 224 -11.96 -9.11 -6.13
N ALA A 225 -13.17 -9.50 -5.74
CA ALA A 225 -14.25 -9.81 -6.68
C ALA A 225 -14.76 -8.54 -7.39
N GLU A 226 -14.87 -7.43 -6.66
CA GLU A 226 -15.20 -6.13 -7.23
C GLU A 226 -14.13 -5.64 -8.21
N ALA A 227 -12.84 -5.77 -7.84
CA ALA A 227 -11.74 -5.44 -8.72
C ALA A 227 -11.73 -6.31 -9.97
N ALA A 228 -11.96 -7.62 -9.84
CA ALA A 228 -12.01 -8.54 -10.97
C ALA A 228 -13.11 -8.19 -11.98
N ARG A 229 -14.33 -7.92 -11.50
CA ARG A 229 -15.44 -7.49 -12.36
C ARG A 229 -15.15 -6.18 -13.07
N TRP A 230 -14.55 -5.21 -12.37
CA TRP A 230 -14.13 -3.98 -13.03
C TRP A 230 -13.06 -4.23 -14.09
N CYS A 231 -12.08 -5.09 -13.81
CA CYS A 231 -11.02 -5.43 -14.76
C CYS A 231 -11.56 -6.11 -16.02
N LYS A 232 -12.58 -6.96 -15.91
CA LYS A 232 -13.24 -7.61 -17.06
C LYS A 232 -13.69 -6.60 -18.13
N ASP A 233 -14.26 -5.48 -17.68
CA ASP A 233 -14.86 -4.49 -18.57
C ASP A 233 -13.87 -3.37 -18.97
N ASN A 234 -12.77 -3.18 -18.23
CA ASN A 234 -11.94 -1.97 -18.34
C ASN A 234 -10.44 -2.20 -18.46
N MET A 235 -9.92 -3.34 -17.96
CA MET A 235 -8.47 -3.58 -17.97
C MET A 235 -8.01 -3.92 -19.38
N LYS A 236 -6.94 -3.25 -19.82
CA LYS A 236 -6.32 -3.47 -21.14
C LYS A 236 -5.05 -4.31 -21.07
N LYS A 237 -4.60 -4.61 -19.85
CA LYS A 237 -3.31 -5.22 -19.56
C LYS A 237 -3.50 -6.61 -18.99
N PRO A 238 -2.62 -7.57 -19.28
CA PRO A 238 -2.70 -8.90 -18.69
C PRO A 238 -2.64 -8.85 -17.16
N ILE A 239 -3.39 -9.73 -16.51
CA ILE A 239 -3.42 -9.85 -15.05
C ILE A 239 -3.21 -11.30 -14.63
N VAL A 240 -2.31 -11.51 -13.67
CA VAL A 240 -2.22 -12.76 -12.91
C VAL A 240 -2.84 -12.56 -11.53
N GLY A 241 -3.77 -13.44 -11.16
CA GLY A 241 -4.48 -13.42 -9.87
C GLY A 241 -4.03 -14.54 -8.92
N PHE A 242 -3.88 -14.22 -7.64
CA PHE A 242 -3.67 -15.19 -6.56
C PHE A 242 -4.52 -14.83 -5.34
N ILE A 243 -5.14 -15.82 -4.71
CA ILE A 243 -5.86 -15.65 -3.43
C ILE A 243 -5.31 -16.60 -2.38
N ALA A 244 -4.81 -16.03 -1.28
CA ALA A 244 -4.39 -16.78 -0.10
C ALA A 244 -5.59 -17.31 0.70
N GLY A 245 -5.39 -18.44 1.39
CA GLY A 245 -6.37 -18.95 2.37
C GLY A 245 -7.32 -20.03 1.86
N VAL A 246 -6.98 -20.75 0.77
CA VAL A 246 -7.75 -21.92 0.28
C VAL A 246 -7.98 -22.97 1.38
N THR A 247 -7.01 -23.15 2.27
CA THR A 247 -7.08 -24.13 3.38
C THR A 247 -7.58 -23.51 4.70
N ALA A 248 -8.03 -22.26 4.69
CA ALA A 248 -8.46 -21.58 5.91
C ALA A 248 -9.81 -22.14 6.42
N PRO A 249 -9.92 -22.47 7.72
CA PRO A 249 -11.18 -22.92 8.28
C PRO A 249 -12.20 -21.76 8.37
N PRO A 250 -13.50 -21.99 8.10
CA PRO A 250 -14.54 -20.97 8.25
C PRO A 250 -14.62 -20.41 9.68
N GLY A 251 -14.98 -19.12 9.78
CA GLY A 251 -15.21 -18.45 11.08
C GLY A 251 -13.96 -18.20 11.93
N LYS A 252 -12.75 -18.48 11.42
CA LYS A 252 -11.49 -18.15 12.11
C LYS A 252 -10.78 -16.99 11.43
N ARG A 253 -10.25 -16.08 12.25
CA ARG A 253 -9.36 -15.00 11.81
C ARG A 253 -7.96 -15.55 11.55
N MET A 254 -7.40 -15.27 10.37
CA MET A 254 -6.08 -15.73 9.94
C MET A 254 -5.05 -14.60 9.98
N GLY A 255 -4.50 -14.30 11.16
CA GLY A 255 -3.51 -13.22 11.31
C GLY A 255 -4.14 -11.84 11.13
N HIS A 256 -4.23 -11.36 9.89
CA HIS A 256 -4.84 -10.08 9.54
C HIS A 256 -6.27 -9.95 10.05
N ALA A 257 -6.65 -8.75 10.47
CA ALA A 257 -7.99 -8.47 10.98
C ALA A 257 -9.09 -8.72 9.93
N GLY A 258 -8.82 -8.48 8.65
CA GLY A 258 -9.75 -8.68 7.54
C GLY A 258 -9.75 -10.11 6.95
N ALA A 259 -8.83 -10.99 7.37
CA ALA A 259 -8.74 -12.37 6.89
C ALA A 259 -9.72 -13.29 7.65
N LEU A 260 -11.02 -13.05 7.46
CA LEU A 260 -12.12 -13.81 8.08
C LEU A 260 -13.20 -14.10 7.04
N ILE A 261 -13.57 -15.38 6.89
CA ILE A 261 -14.66 -15.80 6.01
C ILE A 261 -15.99 -15.55 6.73
N SER A 262 -16.79 -14.58 6.24
CA SER A 262 -18.11 -14.24 6.81
C SER A 262 -19.29 -14.77 5.98
N GLY A 263 -19.05 -15.14 4.72
CA GLY A 263 -19.99 -15.84 3.85
C GLY A 263 -19.31 -16.61 2.73
N GLY A 264 -20.08 -17.38 1.94
CA GLY A 264 -19.52 -18.25 0.89
C GLY A 264 -18.73 -17.51 -0.20
N ALA A 265 -19.14 -16.28 -0.52
CA ALA A 265 -18.44 -15.42 -1.49
C ALA A 265 -17.08 -14.91 -0.99
N ASP A 266 -16.79 -14.99 0.31
CA ASP A 266 -15.54 -14.55 0.91
C ASP A 266 -14.42 -15.61 0.84
N THR A 267 -14.76 -16.82 0.41
CA THR A 267 -13.81 -17.93 0.30
C THR A 267 -12.80 -17.70 -0.82
N ALA A 268 -11.61 -18.29 -0.67
CA ALA A 268 -10.59 -18.19 -1.70
C ALA A 268 -11.05 -18.81 -3.03
N ASP A 269 -11.76 -19.94 -2.97
CA ASP A 269 -12.30 -20.61 -4.16
C ASP A 269 -13.33 -19.75 -4.90
N ALA A 270 -14.25 -19.10 -4.17
CA ALA A 270 -15.23 -18.21 -4.80
C ALA A 270 -14.55 -17.02 -5.49
N LYS A 271 -13.54 -16.41 -4.84
CA LYS A 271 -12.78 -15.30 -5.43
C LYS A 271 -11.99 -15.73 -6.66
N LEU A 272 -11.33 -16.88 -6.61
CA LEU A 272 -10.58 -17.43 -7.76
C LEU A 272 -11.50 -17.73 -8.95
N ALA A 273 -12.67 -18.33 -8.71
CA ALA A 273 -13.65 -18.58 -9.78
C ALA A 273 -14.10 -17.26 -10.44
N ILE A 274 -14.40 -16.23 -9.64
CA ILE A 274 -14.77 -14.91 -10.17
C ILE A 274 -13.62 -14.28 -10.97
N MET A 275 -12.37 -14.40 -10.51
CA MET A 275 -11.21 -13.91 -11.25
C MET A 275 -11.07 -14.59 -12.61
N GLU A 276 -11.18 -15.91 -12.66
CA GLU A 276 -11.10 -16.69 -13.90
C GLU A 276 -12.24 -16.32 -14.87
N GLU A 277 -13.48 -16.19 -14.39
CA GLU A 277 -14.63 -15.70 -15.18
C GLU A 277 -14.46 -14.26 -15.70
N CYS A 278 -13.59 -13.48 -15.06
CA CYS A 278 -13.24 -12.11 -15.45
C CYS A 278 -11.99 -12.05 -16.34
N GLY A 279 -11.44 -13.19 -16.76
CA GLY A 279 -10.32 -13.26 -17.71
C GLY A 279 -8.93 -13.16 -17.07
N PHE A 280 -8.81 -13.33 -15.76
CA PHE A 280 -7.51 -13.39 -15.09
C PHE A 280 -6.86 -14.74 -15.36
N VAL A 281 -5.54 -14.77 -15.52
CA VAL A 281 -4.78 -16.00 -15.37
C VAL A 281 -4.56 -16.24 -13.88
N ILE A 282 -5.19 -17.28 -13.32
CA ILE A 282 -5.12 -17.53 -11.88
C ILE A 282 -4.08 -18.61 -11.54
N THR A 283 -3.55 -18.55 -10.33
CA THR A 283 -2.78 -19.65 -9.73
C THR A 283 -3.19 -19.91 -8.30
N ARG A 284 -3.10 -21.19 -7.91
CA ARG A 284 -3.23 -21.66 -6.52
C ARG A 284 -1.87 -21.89 -5.86
N ASN A 285 -0.79 -21.86 -6.65
CA ASN A 285 0.57 -22.00 -6.16
C ASN A 285 1.23 -20.61 -6.11
N PRO A 286 1.57 -20.08 -4.91
CA PRO A 286 2.17 -18.76 -4.78
C PRO A 286 3.53 -18.66 -5.48
N SER A 287 4.24 -19.78 -5.72
CA SER A 287 5.53 -19.81 -6.41
C SER A 287 5.45 -19.68 -7.94
N GLU A 288 4.25 -19.65 -8.52
CA GLU A 288 4.06 -19.66 -9.98
C GLU A 288 3.66 -18.29 -10.55
N MET A 289 3.40 -17.28 -9.70
CA MET A 289 2.85 -15.98 -10.13
C MET A 289 3.72 -15.30 -11.18
N GLY A 290 5.03 -15.20 -10.94
CA GLY A 290 5.97 -14.54 -11.86
C GLY A 290 6.12 -15.30 -13.18
N ARG A 291 6.18 -16.64 -13.13
CA ARG A 291 6.33 -17.48 -14.33
C ARG A 291 5.10 -17.37 -15.23
N LEU A 292 3.90 -17.41 -14.66
CA LEU A 292 2.65 -17.26 -15.40
C LEU A 292 2.57 -15.88 -16.04
N LEU A 293 2.90 -14.83 -15.29
CA LEU A 293 2.85 -13.46 -15.83
C LEU A 293 3.84 -13.27 -16.98
N LYS A 294 5.06 -13.82 -16.86
CA LYS A 294 6.05 -13.79 -17.94
C LYS A 294 5.57 -14.46 -19.24
N GLY A 295 4.69 -15.45 -19.14
CA GLY A 295 4.08 -16.10 -20.32
C GLY A 295 3.02 -15.26 -21.03
N LEU A 296 2.60 -14.13 -20.45
CA LEU A 296 1.58 -13.22 -21.00
C LEU A 296 2.16 -11.97 -21.68
N ILE A 297 3.47 -11.77 -21.59
CA ILE A 297 4.19 -10.59 -22.12
C ILE A 297 5.26 -10.98 -23.13
#